data_AF-A0A1M6SN31-F1
#
_entry.id   AF-A0A1M6SN31-F1
#
_cell.length_a   1.000
_cell.length_b   1.000
_cell.length_c   1.000
_cell.angle_alpha   90.00
_cell.angle_beta   90.00
_cell.angle_gamma   90.00
#
_symmetry.space_group_name_H-M   'P 1'
#
loop_
_entity.id
_entity.type
_entity.pdbx_description
1 polymer ?
#
loop_
_entity_poly.entity_id
_entity_poly.type
_entity_poly.pdbx_seq_one_letter_code
_entity_poly.pdbx_strand_id
1 'polypeptide(L)'
;MFSFLNGKSPFDEAEERLEAGDTVNGKPRLPSGPIMGWQDGVFLLVIIGLIVGGYHYYQYVKRNCAETFAKCDALYAAAAEDASKFAEVESCYEATWDLAFVSDTLEVLRQNRLGEIEDMRNVQKDLLTSANDALDKGDTAAAAKIVTEYKGAMLLYTGDKSEWDEIVKIAEIQAAKAAATAAAAEPAADSAVAKK
;
A
#
# COMPACT_ATOMS: atom_id res chain seq x y z
N MET A 1 0.51 -35.33 -21.10
CA MET A 1 -0.05 -34.82 -22.37
C MET A 1 -1.31 -35.63 -22.65
N PHE A 2 -2.49 -35.08 -22.38
CA PHE A 2 -3.76 -35.76 -22.60
C PHE A 2 -4.05 -35.77 -24.10
N SER A 3 -4.12 -36.97 -24.70
CA SER A 3 -4.53 -37.16 -26.09
C SER A 3 -5.99 -37.63 -26.10
N PHE A 4 -6.90 -36.69 -26.31
CA PHE A 4 -8.35 -36.91 -26.46
C PHE A 4 -8.81 -36.84 -27.92
N LEU A 5 -7.95 -37.20 -28.88
CA LEU A 5 -8.27 -37.11 -30.32
C LEU A 5 -7.63 -38.26 -31.12
N ASN A 6 -8.12 -39.48 -30.93
CA ASN A 6 -8.05 -40.49 -31.99
C ASN A 6 -9.45 -41.07 -32.17
N GLY A 7 -10.23 -40.42 -33.02
CA GLY A 7 -11.63 -40.75 -33.27
C GLY A 7 -11.80 -42.01 -34.10
N LYS A 8 -12.13 -43.12 -33.44
CA LYS A 8 -13.12 -44.07 -33.97
C LYS A 8 -14.36 -43.95 -33.10
N SER A 9 -15.53 -43.83 -33.74
CA SER A 9 -16.76 -43.70 -32.98
C SER A 9 -17.01 -45.00 -32.21
N PRO A 10 -17.53 -44.94 -30.98
CA PRO A 10 -17.89 -46.14 -30.21
C PRO A 10 -19.00 -46.98 -30.86
N PHE A 11 -19.64 -46.44 -31.91
CA PHE A 11 -20.64 -47.14 -32.71
C PHE A 11 -20.00 -48.01 -33.79
N ASP A 12 -18.88 -47.59 -34.39
CA ASP A 12 -18.14 -48.39 -35.39
C ASP A 12 -17.52 -49.65 -34.76
N GLU A 13 -16.98 -49.56 -33.54
CA GLU A 13 -16.47 -50.74 -32.82
C GLU A 13 -17.59 -51.70 -32.37
N ALA A 14 -18.81 -51.20 -32.19
CA ALA A 14 -19.95 -52.02 -31.79
C ALA A 14 -20.50 -52.84 -32.97
N GLU A 15 -20.42 -52.32 -34.19
CA GLU A 15 -20.82 -53.01 -35.42
C GLU A 15 -19.80 -54.09 -35.82
N GLU A 16 -18.50 -53.80 -35.78
CA GLU A 16 -17.44 -54.80 -36.02
C GLU A 16 -17.48 -55.98 -35.02
N ARG A 17 -17.87 -55.75 -33.76
CA ARG A 17 -18.00 -56.81 -32.74
C ARG A 17 -19.28 -57.63 -32.85
N LEU A 18 -20.34 -57.08 -33.46
CA LEU A 18 -21.54 -57.82 -33.81
C LEU A 18 -21.25 -58.82 -34.95
N GLU A 19 -20.42 -58.44 -35.92
CA GLU A 19 -19.96 -59.34 -36.99
C GLU A 19 -18.95 -60.39 -36.49
N ALA A 20 -18.13 -60.07 -35.48
CA ALA A 20 -17.16 -60.99 -34.88
C ALA A 20 -17.76 -62.06 -33.94
N GLY A 21 -19.08 -62.05 -33.72
CA GLY A 21 -19.79 -63.09 -32.94
C GLY A 21 -19.61 -63.01 -31.42
N ASP A 22 -19.01 -61.93 -30.90
CA ASP A 22 -18.67 -61.78 -29.47
C ASP A 22 -19.87 -61.20 -28.69
N THR A 23 -20.98 -61.94 -28.70
CA THR A 23 -22.26 -61.55 -28.08
C THR A 23 -22.57 -62.37 -26.84
N VAL A 24 -23.13 -61.72 -25.81
CA VAL A 24 -23.75 -62.40 -24.65
C VAL A 24 -25.24 -62.14 -24.74
N ASN A 25 -26.05 -63.19 -24.97
CA ASN A 25 -27.51 -63.10 -25.12
C ASN A 25 -27.99 -62.09 -26.19
N GLY A 26 -27.34 -62.07 -27.36
CA GLY A 26 -27.82 -61.29 -28.52
C GLY A 26 -27.72 -59.78 -28.39
N LYS A 27 -26.99 -59.27 -27.39
CA LYS A 27 -26.62 -57.85 -27.29
C LYS A 27 -25.11 -57.70 -27.41
N PRO A 28 -24.60 -56.65 -28.11
CA PRO A 28 -23.18 -56.38 -28.17
C PRO A 28 -22.65 -56.20 -26.74
N ARG A 29 -21.54 -56.87 -26.45
CA ARG A 29 -20.85 -56.73 -25.17
C ARG A 29 -20.31 -55.31 -25.09
N LEU A 30 -21.09 -54.39 -24.52
CA LEU A 30 -20.65 -53.03 -24.26
C LEU A 30 -19.32 -53.13 -23.49
N PRO A 31 -18.28 -52.38 -23.89
CA PRO A 31 -17.07 -52.34 -23.10
C PRO A 31 -17.49 -51.93 -21.68
N SER A 32 -17.22 -52.79 -20.69
CA SER A 32 -17.26 -52.37 -19.31
C SER A 32 -16.21 -51.28 -19.21
N GLY A 33 -16.65 -50.01 -19.29
CA GLY A 33 -15.78 -48.87 -19.08
C GLY A 33 -14.98 -49.11 -17.80
N PRO A 34 -13.70 -48.73 -17.76
CA PRO A 34 -12.84 -49.04 -16.62
C PRO A 34 -13.56 -48.62 -15.34
N ILE A 35 -13.84 -49.61 -14.48
CA ILE A 35 -14.34 -49.38 -13.13
C ILE A 35 -13.23 -48.57 -12.48
N MET A 36 -13.52 -47.29 -12.22
CA MET A 36 -12.56 -46.34 -11.65
C MET A 36 -11.83 -47.02 -10.50
N GLY A 37 -10.52 -47.22 -10.64
CA GLY A 37 -9.75 -47.93 -9.63
C GLY A 37 -9.84 -47.19 -8.31
N TRP A 38 -9.76 -47.89 -7.18
CA TRP A 38 -9.72 -47.23 -5.86
C TRP A 38 -8.66 -46.11 -5.80
N GLN A 39 -7.53 -46.30 -6.51
CA GLN A 39 -6.48 -45.30 -6.67
C GLN A 39 -6.94 -44.03 -7.41
N ASP A 40 -7.75 -44.16 -8.47
CA ASP A 40 -8.32 -43.01 -9.19
C ASP A 40 -9.32 -42.24 -8.31
N GLY A 41 -10.09 -42.96 -7.48
CA GLY A 41 -10.99 -42.36 -6.48
C GLY A 41 -10.24 -41.57 -5.41
N VAL A 42 -9.15 -42.11 -4.87
CA VAL A 42 -8.28 -41.39 -3.91
C VAL A 42 -7.65 -40.16 -4.55
N PHE A 43 -7.19 -40.26 -5.80
CA PHE A 43 -6.63 -39.13 -6.53
C PHE A 43 -7.64 -38.00 -6.75
N LEU A 44 -8.90 -38.36 -7.08
CA LEU A 44 -10.01 -37.41 -7.18
C LEU A 44 -10.29 -36.70 -5.86
N LEU A 45 -10.26 -37.42 -4.72
CA LEU A 45 -10.42 -36.80 -3.41
C LEU A 45 -9.31 -35.81 -3.07
N VAL A 46 -8.06 -36.10 -3.45
CA VAL A 46 -6.93 -35.16 -3.28
C VAL A 46 -7.14 -33.90 -4.11
N ILE A 47 -7.58 -34.02 -5.37
CA ILE A 47 -7.88 -32.87 -6.23
C ILE A 47 -9.01 -32.02 -5.62
N ILE A 48 -10.10 -32.65 -5.17
CA ILE A 48 -11.21 -31.94 -4.52
C ILE A 48 -10.71 -31.23 -3.25
N GLY A 49 -9.88 -31.89 -2.44
CA GLY A 49 -9.25 -31.29 -1.27
C GLY A 49 -8.41 -30.07 -1.60
N LEU A 50 -7.61 -30.12 -2.67
CA LEU A 50 -6.83 -28.98 -3.16
C LEU A 50 -7.71 -27.83 -3.65
N ILE A 51 -8.80 -28.12 -4.37
CA ILE A 51 -9.74 -27.10 -4.86
C ILE A 51 -10.43 -26.40 -3.69
N VAL A 52 -10.98 -27.17 -2.75
CA VAL A 52 -11.70 -26.64 -1.59
C VAL A 52 -10.73 -25.88 -0.66
N GLY A 53 -9.56 -26.45 -0.39
CA GLY A 53 -8.52 -25.79 0.40
C GLY A 53 -8.03 -24.50 -0.24
N GLY A 54 -7.79 -24.51 -1.56
CA GLY A 54 -7.42 -23.33 -2.34
C GLY A 54 -8.50 -22.25 -2.31
N TYR A 55 -9.78 -22.63 -2.38
CA TYR A 55 -10.89 -21.68 -2.27
C TYR A 55 -10.95 -21.01 -0.90
N HIS A 56 -10.82 -21.77 0.19
CA HIS A 56 -10.78 -21.21 1.54
C HIS A 56 -9.58 -20.30 1.76
N TYR A 57 -8.40 -20.70 1.25
CA TYR A 57 -7.21 -19.86 1.29
C TYR A 57 -7.41 -18.56 0.50
N TYR A 58 -7.97 -18.63 -0.71
CA TYR A 58 -8.29 -17.46 -1.51
C TYR A 58 -9.23 -16.49 -0.78
N GLN A 59 -10.30 -17.00 -0.16
CA GLN A 59 -11.23 -16.18 0.63
C GLN A 59 -10.54 -15.53 1.84
N TYR A 60 -9.65 -16.27 2.52
CA TYR A 60 -8.86 -15.75 3.63
C TYR A 60 -7.96 -14.59 3.17
N VAL A 61 -7.18 -14.77 2.11
CA VAL A 61 -6.27 -13.73 1.60
C VAL A 61 -7.08 -12.51 1.13
N LYS A 62 -8.20 -12.72 0.44
CA LYS A 62 -9.10 -11.63 0.02
C LYS A 62 -9.64 -10.82 1.20
N ARG A 63 -10.06 -11.48 2.27
CA ARG A 63 -10.52 -10.80 3.49
C ARG A 63 -9.40 -10.03 4.17
N ASN A 64 -8.23 -10.65 4.33
CA ASN A 64 -7.06 -10.01 4.94
C ASN A 64 -6.62 -8.77 4.15
N CYS A 65 -6.63 -8.86 2.81
CA CYS A 65 -6.36 -7.72 1.94
C CYS A 65 -7.33 -6.56 2.20
N ALA A 66 -8.64 -6.83 2.17
CA ALA A 66 -9.66 -5.81 2.42
C ALA A 66 -9.53 -5.18 3.81
N GLU A 67 -9.24 -5.97 4.84
CA GLU A 67 -9.03 -5.48 6.21
C GLU A 67 -7.79 -4.59 6.32
N THR A 68 -6.67 -4.95 5.67
CA THR A 68 -5.46 -4.12 5.67
C THR A 68 -5.68 -2.80 4.95
N PHE A 69 -6.30 -2.82 3.77
CA PHE A 69 -6.62 -1.59 3.03
C PHE A 69 -7.60 -0.69 3.78
N ALA A 70 -8.60 -1.26 4.46
CA ALA A 70 -9.51 -0.48 5.30
C ALA A 70 -8.80 0.19 6.47
N LYS A 71 -7.79 -0.47 7.08
CA LYS A 71 -6.96 0.15 8.13
C LYS A 71 -6.14 1.32 7.59
N CYS A 72 -5.49 1.14 6.44
CA CYS A 72 -4.70 2.23 5.83
C CYS A 72 -5.59 3.40 5.41
N ASP A 73 -6.79 3.14 4.88
CA ASP A 73 -7.73 4.20 4.51
C ASP A 73 -8.27 4.95 5.74
N ALA A 74 -8.51 4.25 6.86
CA ALA A 74 -8.86 4.90 8.11
C ALA A 74 -7.73 5.80 8.65
N LEU A 75 -6.47 5.36 8.53
CA LEU A 75 -5.32 6.19 8.89
C LEU A 75 -5.21 7.41 7.96
N TYR A 76 -5.45 7.24 6.66
CA TYR A 76 -5.44 8.33 5.69
C TYR A 76 -6.54 9.37 6.01
N ALA A 77 -7.75 8.92 6.33
CA ALA A 77 -8.83 9.80 6.77
C ALA A 77 -8.46 10.56 8.05
N ALA A 78 -7.79 9.89 9.01
CA ALA A 78 -7.29 10.55 10.22
C ALA A 78 -6.15 11.53 9.93
N ALA A 79 -5.33 11.28 8.90
CA ALA A 79 -4.26 12.18 8.48
C ALA A 79 -4.76 13.47 7.82
N ALA A 80 -5.98 13.47 7.28
CA ALA A 80 -6.63 14.68 6.79
C ALA A 80 -6.93 15.69 7.92
N GLU A 81 -7.12 15.20 9.15
CA GLU A 81 -7.31 16.06 10.34
C GLU A 81 -5.98 16.37 11.05
N ASP A 82 -5.02 15.45 10.96
CA ASP A 82 -3.70 15.56 11.58
C ASP A 82 -2.61 15.15 10.61
N ALA A 83 -2.02 16.15 9.96
CA ALA A 83 -1.01 15.93 8.93
C ALA A 83 0.20 15.12 9.44
N SER A 84 0.52 15.16 10.75
CA SER A 84 1.64 14.39 11.31
C SER A 84 1.56 12.88 11.06
N LYS A 85 0.35 12.35 10.78
CA LYS A 85 0.09 10.93 10.53
C LYS A 85 0.39 10.47 9.11
N PHE A 86 0.65 11.37 8.16
CA PHE A 86 0.90 10.96 6.76
C PHE A 86 2.10 10.01 6.62
N ALA A 87 3.10 10.10 7.49
CA ALA A 87 4.21 9.15 7.52
C ALA A 87 3.76 7.72 7.90
N GLU A 88 2.82 7.58 8.85
CA GLU A 88 2.24 6.29 9.23
C GLU A 88 1.39 5.73 8.09
N VAL A 89 0.64 6.59 7.40
CA VAL A 89 -0.18 6.23 6.25
C VAL A 89 0.68 5.68 5.11
N GLU A 90 1.77 6.36 4.77
CA GLU A 90 2.73 5.90 3.76
C GLU A 90 3.24 4.50 4.11
N SER A 91 3.68 4.29 5.35
CA SER A 91 4.18 2.99 5.80
C SER A 91 3.11 1.89 5.73
N CYS A 92 1.85 2.23 6.00
CA CYS A 92 0.74 1.29 5.93
C CYS A 92 0.49 0.85 4.49
N TYR A 93 0.44 1.80 3.55
CA TYR A 93 0.24 1.49 2.14
C TYR A 93 1.45 0.78 1.52
N GLU A 94 2.67 1.10 1.92
CA GLU A 94 3.88 0.37 1.51
C GLU A 94 3.81 -1.11 1.95
N ALA A 95 3.37 -1.39 3.19
CA ALA A 95 3.22 -2.76 3.67
C ALA A 95 2.19 -3.59 2.88
N THR A 96 1.31 -2.95 2.10
CA THR A 96 0.37 -3.68 1.24
C THR A 96 1.02 -4.31 0.01
N TRP A 97 2.25 -3.92 -0.37
CA TRP A 97 3.00 -4.57 -1.46
C TRP A 97 3.31 -6.05 -1.18
N ASP A 98 3.39 -6.42 0.09
CA ASP A 98 3.66 -7.79 0.52
C ASP A 98 2.40 -8.69 0.53
N LEU A 99 1.23 -8.16 0.19
CA LEU A 99 -0.01 -8.94 0.16
C LEU A 99 -0.04 -9.87 -1.06
N ALA A 100 -0.31 -11.14 -0.81
CA ALA A 100 -0.40 -12.17 -1.86
C ALA A 100 -1.56 -11.97 -2.86
N PHE A 101 -2.53 -11.10 -2.54
CA PHE A 101 -3.61 -10.72 -3.42
C PHE A 101 -3.97 -9.25 -3.19
N VAL A 102 -4.07 -8.50 -4.27
CA VAL A 102 -4.62 -7.14 -4.33
C VAL A 102 -5.47 -7.07 -5.60
N SER A 103 -6.68 -6.54 -5.50
CA SER A 103 -7.51 -6.28 -6.69
C SER A 103 -7.08 -4.98 -7.38
N ASP A 104 -7.25 -4.88 -8.69
CA ASP A 104 -6.89 -3.69 -9.48
C ASP A 104 -7.44 -2.37 -8.89
N THR A 105 -8.64 -2.38 -8.32
CA THR A 105 -9.22 -1.20 -7.68
C THR A 105 -8.47 -0.75 -6.43
N LEU A 106 -7.93 -1.69 -5.66
CA LEU A 106 -7.13 -1.41 -4.46
C LEU A 106 -5.70 -1.04 -4.83
N GLU A 107 -5.18 -1.62 -5.92
CA GLU A 107 -3.90 -1.23 -6.52
C GLU A 107 -3.90 0.25 -6.90
N VAL A 108 -4.93 0.68 -7.64
CA VAL A 108 -5.10 2.08 -8.04
C VAL A 108 -5.27 2.98 -6.81
N LEU A 109 -6.04 2.55 -5.80
CA LEU A 109 -6.20 3.30 -4.55
C LEU A 109 -4.86 3.51 -3.85
N ARG A 110 -4.03 2.46 -3.72
CA ARG A 110 -2.69 2.59 -3.15
C ARG A 110 -1.84 3.59 -3.92
N GLN A 111 -1.75 3.43 -5.24
CA GLN A 111 -0.91 4.29 -6.08
C GLN A 111 -1.32 5.76 -5.96
N ASN A 112 -2.63 6.04 -5.95
CA ASN A 112 -3.13 7.40 -5.75
C ASN A 112 -2.73 7.96 -4.38
N ARG A 113 -2.88 7.17 -3.31
CA ARG A 113 -2.59 7.61 -1.94
C ARG A 113 -1.09 7.83 -1.71
N LEU A 114 -0.25 6.93 -2.21
CA LEU A 114 1.21 7.11 -2.15
C LEU A 114 1.67 8.28 -3.03
N GLY A 115 1.08 8.43 -4.22
CA GLY A 115 1.36 9.57 -5.10
C GLY A 115 1.00 10.92 -4.47
N GLU A 116 -0.15 11.03 -3.81
CA GLU A 116 -0.52 12.24 -3.07
C GLU A 116 0.48 12.58 -1.95
N ILE A 117 0.99 11.57 -1.24
CA ILE A 117 2.04 11.76 -0.20
C ILE A 117 3.36 12.20 -0.84
N GLU A 118 3.72 11.62 -1.97
CA GLU A 118 4.92 12.01 -2.72
C GLU A 118 4.83 13.45 -3.24
N ASP A 119 3.66 13.87 -3.75
CA ASP A 119 3.41 15.25 -4.17
C ASP A 119 3.56 16.24 -2.99
N MET A 120 3.00 15.91 -1.83
CA MET A 120 3.18 16.72 -0.61
C MET A 120 4.66 16.82 -0.19
N ARG A 121 5.41 15.72 -0.30
CA ARG A 121 6.85 15.71 -0.03
C ARG A 121 7.60 16.58 -1.03
N ASN A 122 7.25 16.54 -2.30
CA ASN A 122 7.90 17.37 -3.33
C ASN A 122 7.66 18.86 -3.09
N VAL A 123 6.44 19.25 -2.71
CA VAL A 123 6.15 20.63 -2.27
C VAL A 123 7.01 21.01 -1.06
N GLN A 124 7.19 20.11 -0.10
CA GLN A 124 8.04 20.36 1.06
C GLN A 124 9.52 20.53 0.66
N LYS A 125 10.01 19.75 -0.31
CA LYS A 125 11.36 19.92 -0.88
C LYS A 125 11.53 21.27 -1.57
N ASP A 126 10.54 21.73 -2.33
CA ASP A 126 10.59 23.06 -2.97
C ASP A 126 10.67 24.19 -1.94
N LEU A 127 9.98 24.05 -0.80
CA LEU A 127 10.10 24.97 0.33
C LEU A 127 11.50 24.94 0.95
N LEU A 128 12.06 23.74 1.14
CA LEU A 128 13.43 23.59 1.63
C LEU A 128 14.44 24.24 0.69
N THR A 129 14.33 24.01 -0.62
CA THR A 129 15.16 24.67 -1.63
C THR A 129 15.02 26.19 -1.57
N SER A 130 13.80 26.70 -1.43
CA SER A 130 13.55 28.14 -1.28
C SER A 130 14.17 28.72 0.00
N ALA A 131 14.17 27.96 1.09
CA ALA A 131 14.79 28.34 2.35
C ALA A 131 16.32 28.34 2.25
N ASN A 132 16.91 27.31 1.61
CA ASN A 132 18.34 27.24 1.34
C ASN A 132 18.80 28.40 0.43
N ASP A 133 18.05 28.71 -0.64
CA ASP A 133 18.32 29.86 -1.50
C ASP A 133 18.31 31.20 -0.75
N ALA A 134 17.47 31.33 0.29
CA ALA A 134 17.43 32.52 1.14
C ALA A 134 18.65 32.57 2.09
N LEU A 135 19.07 31.43 2.63
CA LEU A 135 20.30 31.32 3.41
C LEU A 135 21.54 31.68 2.59
N ASP A 136 21.64 31.21 1.35
CA ASP A 136 22.74 31.51 0.43
C ASP A 136 22.84 33.01 0.10
N LYS A 137 21.71 33.71 0.10
CA LYS A 137 21.63 35.17 -0.07
C LYS A 137 21.87 35.94 1.23
N GLY A 138 22.08 35.26 2.36
CA GLY A 138 22.27 35.82 3.68
C GLY A 138 20.98 36.26 4.39
N ASP A 139 19.81 35.98 3.81
CA ASP A 139 18.50 36.32 4.38
C ASP A 139 17.95 35.18 5.26
N THR A 140 18.57 35.08 6.42
CA THR A 140 18.20 34.12 7.47
C THR A 140 16.78 34.30 8.03
N ALA A 141 16.21 35.51 7.94
CA ALA A 141 14.84 35.77 8.39
C ALA A 141 13.81 35.22 7.41
N ALA A 142 14.06 35.37 6.10
CA ALA A 142 13.22 34.77 5.06
C ALA A 142 13.26 33.24 5.11
N ALA A 143 14.45 32.64 5.28
CA ALA A 143 14.60 31.19 5.42
C ALA A 143 13.84 30.66 6.65
N ALA A 144 14.01 31.31 7.81
CA ALA A 144 13.30 30.98 9.04
C ALA A 144 11.78 31.04 8.86
N LYS A 145 11.27 32.06 8.16
CA LYS A 145 9.84 32.23 7.92
C LYS A 145 9.26 31.11 7.08
N ILE A 146 9.92 30.71 5.99
CA ILE A 146 9.46 29.63 5.10
C ILE A 146 9.27 28.31 5.86
N VAL A 147 10.24 27.98 6.72
CA VAL A 147 10.28 26.72 7.46
C VAL A 147 9.32 26.71 8.66
N THR A 148 9.17 27.85 9.36
CA THR A 148 8.30 27.96 10.54
C THR A 148 6.82 28.16 10.21
N GLU A 149 6.48 28.71 9.03
CA GLU A 149 5.10 28.86 8.58
C GLU A 149 4.52 27.57 7.99
N TYR A 150 5.35 26.58 7.70
CA TYR A 150 4.90 25.27 7.23
C TYR A 150 4.16 24.52 8.34
N LYS A 151 2.86 24.28 8.12
CA LYS A 151 1.98 23.55 9.06
C LYS A 151 1.68 22.12 8.61
N GLY A 152 2.32 21.67 7.54
CA GLY A 152 2.11 20.34 6.98
C GLY A 152 2.89 19.25 7.72
N ALA A 153 2.69 18.01 7.27
CA ALA A 153 3.41 16.85 7.76
C ALA A 153 4.91 16.95 7.45
N MET A 154 5.78 16.50 8.36
CA MET A 154 7.20 16.34 8.04
C MET A 154 7.41 15.05 7.23
N LEU A 155 7.49 15.16 5.90
CA LEU A 155 7.61 14.04 4.96
C LEU A 155 9.01 13.90 4.34
N LEU A 156 9.92 14.83 4.67
CA LEU A 156 11.31 14.80 4.21
C LEU A 156 12.07 13.61 4.80
N TYR A 157 12.95 13.03 3.97
CA TYR A 157 13.85 11.96 4.37
C TYR A 157 15.01 12.49 5.23
N THR A 158 15.80 11.59 5.81
CA THR A 158 16.81 11.91 6.85
C THR A 158 17.80 13.01 6.47
N GLY A 159 18.23 13.10 5.21
CA GLY A 159 19.12 14.17 4.72
C GLY A 159 18.42 15.53 4.74
N ASP A 160 17.42 15.70 3.87
CA ASP A 160 16.61 16.92 3.75
C ASP A 160 15.99 17.36 5.09
N LYS A 161 15.62 16.40 5.95
CA LYS A 161 15.10 16.66 7.29
C LYS A 161 16.15 17.29 8.20
N SER A 162 17.39 16.82 8.14
CA SER A 162 18.47 17.39 8.95
C SER A 162 18.76 18.84 8.55
N GLU A 163 18.74 19.15 7.26
CA GLU A 163 18.87 20.52 6.76
C GLU A 163 17.71 21.38 7.26
N TRP A 164 16.47 20.90 7.12
CA TRP A 164 15.28 21.59 7.64
C TRP A 164 15.40 21.92 9.13
N ASP A 165 15.81 20.93 9.95
CA ASP A 165 15.99 21.09 11.40
C ASP A 165 17.11 22.09 11.74
N GLU A 166 18.15 22.20 10.92
CA GLU A 166 19.18 23.24 11.08
C GLU A 166 18.63 24.64 10.83
N ILE A 167 17.80 24.82 9.81
CA ILE A 167 17.14 26.10 9.52
C ILE A 167 16.19 26.48 10.67
N VAL A 168 15.45 25.51 11.21
CA VAL A 168 14.60 25.72 12.40
C VAL A 168 15.43 26.21 13.58
N LYS A 169 16.58 25.57 13.88
CA LYS A 169 17.46 26.02 14.97
C LYS A 169 17.98 27.45 14.77
N ILE A 170 18.32 27.81 13.54
CA ILE A 170 18.72 29.19 13.22
C ILE A 170 17.57 30.15 13.53
N ALA A 171 16.34 29.80 13.14
CA ALA A 171 15.14 30.59 13.43
C ALA A 171 14.92 30.77 14.94
N GLU A 172 15.03 29.70 15.73
CA GLU A 172 14.87 29.72 17.18
C GLU A 172 15.91 30.62 17.87
N ILE A 173 17.17 30.52 17.44
CA ILE A 173 18.27 31.35 17.96
C ILE A 173 18.02 32.83 17.63
N GLN A 174 17.52 33.14 16.43
CA GLN A 174 17.18 34.52 16.05
C GLN A 174 15.99 35.06 16.83
N ALA A 175 14.95 34.26 17.03
CA ALA A 175 13.80 34.63 17.84
C ALA A 175 14.21 34.88 19.30
N ALA A 176 15.03 34.01 19.89
CA ALA A 176 15.57 34.17 21.24
C ALA A 176 16.44 35.44 21.36
N LYS A 177 17.28 35.72 20.35
CA LYS A 177 18.10 36.94 20.32
C LYS A 177 17.25 38.20 20.22
N ALA A 178 16.21 38.20 19.37
CA ALA A 178 15.27 39.31 19.24
C ALA A 178 14.48 39.56 20.54
N ALA A 179 13.99 38.49 21.19
CA ALA A 179 13.31 38.57 22.48
C ALA A 179 14.23 39.09 23.59
N ALA A 180 15.49 38.65 23.62
CA ALA A 180 16.49 39.16 24.58
C ALA A 180 16.80 40.65 24.35
N THR A 181 16.89 41.11 23.10
CA THR A 181 17.06 42.54 22.80
C THR A 181 15.83 43.38 23.14
N ALA A 182 14.62 42.85 22.97
CA ALA A 182 13.38 43.53 23.35
C ALA A 182 13.25 43.64 24.88
N ALA A 183 13.55 42.57 25.62
CA ALA A 183 13.56 42.57 27.08
C ALA A 183 14.66 43.48 27.66
N ALA A 184 15.79 43.63 26.97
CA ALA A 184 16.84 44.58 27.35
C ALA A 184 16.51 46.04 26.99
N ALA A 185 15.55 46.29 26.09
CA ALA A 185 15.09 47.62 25.71
C ALA A 185 13.96 48.17 26.63
N GLU A 186 13.38 47.34 27.50
CA GLU A 186 12.62 47.81 28.67
C GLU A 186 13.59 48.09 29.83
N PRO A 187 14.12 49.32 29.93
CA PRO A 187 13.74 50.10 31.10
C PRO A 187 13.66 51.62 30.83
N ALA A 188 12.53 52.25 31.21
CA ALA A 188 12.41 53.61 31.79
C ALA A 188 11.07 54.32 31.46
N ALA A 189 9.91 53.74 31.79
CA ALA A 189 8.63 54.45 31.67
C ALA A 189 7.79 54.49 32.96
N ASP A 190 8.28 54.02 34.11
CA ASP A 190 7.40 53.87 35.30
C ASP A 190 7.93 54.42 36.64
N SER A 191 8.84 55.40 36.62
CA SER A 191 9.26 56.07 37.87
C SER A 191 9.39 57.60 37.77
N ALA A 192 8.51 58.23 37.00
CA ALA A 192 8.41 59.69 36.92
C ALA A 192 6.99 60.25 37.18
N VAL A 193 6.19 59.61 38.05
CA VAL A 193 4.94 60.22 38.56
C VAL A 193 4.76 59.93 40.06
N ALA A 194 5.58 60.55 40.90
CA ALA A 194 5.28 60.65 42.34
C ALA A 194 5.98 61.87 42.96
N LYS A 195 5.68 63.07 42.46
CA LYS A 195 5.87 64.33 43.20
C LYS A 195 4.78 65.33 42.81
N LYS A 196 3.70 65.35 43.59
CA LYS A 196 3.05 66.56 44.06
C LYS A 196 2.08 66.25 45.18
#